data_AF-A0A6N3AXH8-F1
#
_entry.id   AF-A0A6N3AXH8-F1
#
_cell.length_a   1.000
_cell.length_b   1.000
_cell.length_c   1.000
_cell.angle_alpha   90.00
_cell.angle_beta   90.00
_cell.angle_gamma   90.00
#
_symmetry.space_group_name_H-M   'P 1'
#
loop_
_entity.id
_entity.type
_entity.pdbx_description
1 polymer ?
#
loop_
_entity_poly.entity_id
_entity_poly.type
_entity_poly.pdbx_seq_one_letter_code
_entity_poly.pdbx_strand_id
1 'polypeptide(L)' 'MAMSATAIRFADEERDWIKACADFKGESFSEFVRVAALERAEDAADLKAYRDALAEDDGTTHSIDEAMRMAMMPGIG' A
#
# COMPACT_ATOMS: atom_id res chain seq x y z
N MET A 1 11.16 6.72 -17.55
CA MET A 1 11.43 5.40 -16.95
C MET A 1 11.18 4.34 -17.99
N ALA A 2 12.08 3.38 -18.20
CA ALA A 2 11.85 2.26 -19.11
C ALA A 2 10.90 1.26 -18.45
N MET A 3 9.86 0.80 -19.16
CA MET A 3 8.98 -0.28 -18.69
C MET A 3 9.61 -1.64 -19.02
N SER A 4 9.62 -2.54 -18.05
CA SER A 4 9.96 -3.95 -18.25
C SER A 4 8.69 -4.80 -18.35
N ALA A 5 8.76 -5.88 -19.12
CA ALA A 5 7.70 -6.87 -19.22
C ALA A 5 8.13 -8.14 -18.47
N THR A 6 7.17 -8.75 -17.78
CA THR A 6 7.37 -10.02 -17.07
C THR A 6 6.30 -11.00 -17.52
N ALA A 7 6.69 -12.25 -17.78
CA ALA A 7 5.75 -13.32 -18.10
C ALA A 7 5.32 -14.05 -16.82
N ILE A 8 4.01 -14.16 -16.60
CA ILE A 8 3.42 -14.89 -15.48
C ILE A 8 2.60 -16.03 -16.06
N ARG A 9 2.77 -17.23 -15.50
CA ARG A 9 1.99 -18.41 -15.89
C ARG A 9 0.79 -18.55 -14.96
N PHE A 10 -0.36 -18.84 -15.54
CA PHE A 10 -1.62 -19.10 -14.84
C PHE A 10 -2.16 -20.43 -15.33
N ALA A 11 -2.91 -21.13 -14.48
CA ALA A 11 -3.86 -22.13 -14.97
C ALA A 11 -4.95 -21.44 -15.81
N ASP A 12 -5.58 -22.19 -16.71
CA ASP A 12 -6.61 -21.63 -17.59
C ASP A 12 -7.79 -21.11 -16.76
N GLU A 13 -8.19 -21.82 -15.71
CA GLU A 13 -9.28 -21.44 -14.82
C GLU A 13 -8.98 -20.17 -14.02
N GLU A 14 -7.74 -20.01 -13.54
CA GLU A 14 -7.29 -18.81 -12.82
C GLU A 14 -7.34 -17.59 -13.74
N ARG A 15 -6.81 -17.74 -14.96
CA ARG A 15 -6.79 -16.67 -15.96
C ARG A 15 -8.21 -16.25 -16.31
N ASP A 16 -9.11 -17.20 -16.54
CA ASP A 16 -10.48 -16.93 -16.93
C ASP A 16 -11.25 -16.21 -15.82
N TRP A 17 -11.04 -16.62 -14.56
CA TRP A 17 -11.67 -15.96 -13.41
C TRP A 17 -11.15 -14.53 -13.22
N ILE A 18 -9.83 -14.32 -13.27
CA ILE A 18 -9.21 -12.99 -13.18
C ILE A 18 -9.70 -12.11 -14.34
N LYS A 19 -9.78 -12.66 -15.55
CA LYS A 19 -10.28 -11.94 -16.72
C LYS A 19 -11.73 -11.51 -16.54
N ALA A 20 -12.61 -12.39 -16.07
CA ALA A 20 -14.00 -12.04 -15.81
C ALA A 20 -14.13 -10.91 -14.77
N CYS A 21 -13.30 -10.92 -13.73
CA CYS A 21 -13.23 -9.82 -12.75
C CYS A 21 -12.74 -8.50 -13.36
N ALA A 22 -11.69 -8.52 -14.18
CA ALA A 22 -11.19 -7.34 -14.86
C ALA A 22 -12.22 -6.75 -15.84
N ASP A 23 -12.85 -7.61 -16.64
CA ASP A 23 -13.90 -7.22 -17.58
C ASP A 23 -15.11 -6.62 -16.83
N PHE A 24 -15.51 -7.19 -15.67
CA PHE A 24 -16.57 -6.65 -14.82
C PHE A 24 -16.24 -5.25 -14.26
N LYS A 25 -14.97 -5.00 -13.92
CA LYS A 25 -14.48 -3.70 -13.45
C LYS A 25 -14.22 -2.69 -14.57
N GLY A 26 -14.27 -3.12 -15.83
CA GLY A 26 -13.97 -2.28 -16.99
C GLY A 26 -12.48 -1.98 -17.16
N GLU A 27 -11.59 -2.81 -16.61
CA GLU A 27 -10.14 -2.65 -16.69
C GLU A 27 -9.48 -3.79 -17.51
N SER A 28 -8.26 -3.55 -18.01
CA SER A 28 -7.53 -4.59 -18.74
C SER A 28 -6.98 -5.67 -17.80
N PHE A 29 -6.87 -6.93 -18.26
CA PHE A 29 -6.28 -8.01 -17.47
C PHE A 29 -4.90 -7.65 -16.91
N SER A 30 -4.03 -7.06 -17.74
CA SER A 30 -2.67 -6.68 -17.34
C SER A 30 -2.68 -5.57 -16.29
N GLU A 31 -3.64 -4.63 -16.36
CA GLU A 31 -3.80 -3.57 -15.37
C GLU A 31 -4.28 -4.13 -14.03
N PHE A 32 -5.30 -5.00 -14.06
CA PHE A 32 -5.80 -5.71 -12.88
C PHE A 32 -4.65 -6.44 -12.17
N VAL A 33 -3.90 -7.26 -12.91
CA VAL A 33 -2.79 -8.05 -12.35
C VAL A 33 -1.67 -7.15 -11.82
N ARG A 34 -1.34 -6.07 -12.53
CA ARG A 34 -0.31 -5.12 -12.09
C ARG A 34 -0.72 -4.43 -10.79
N VAL A 35 -1.95 -3.95 -10.69
CA VAL A 35 -2.45 -3.25 -9.49
C VAL A 35 -2.51 -4.22 -8.31
N ALA A 36 -3.08 -5.41 -8.49
CA ALA A 36 -3.14 -6.42 -7.43
C ALA A 36 -1.75 -6.82 -6.89
N ALA A 37 -0.74 -6.92 -7.77
CA ALA A 37 0.62 -7.19 -7.35
C ALA A 37 1.25 -6.04 -6.57
N LEU A 38 0.97 -4.79 -6.95
CA LEU A 38 1.46 -3.59 -6.26
C LEU A 38 0.78 -3.43 -4.90
N GLU A 39 -0.55 -3.52 -4.83
CA GLU A 39 -1.31 -3.46 -3.57
C GLU A 39 -0.79 -4.48 -2.56
N ARG A 40 -0.55 -5.72 -3.00
CA ARG A 40 -0.02 -6.77 -2.12
C ARG A 40 1.39 -6.49 -1.59
N ALA A 41 2.21 -5.80 -2.39
CA ALA A 41 3.55 -5.38 -2.01
C ALA A 41 3.51 -4.16 -1.06
N GLU A 42 2.62 -3.20 -1.32
CA GLU A 42 2.37 -2.04 -0.47
C GLU A 42 1.85 -2.46 0.91
N ASP A 43 0.88 -3.38 0.98
CA ASP A 43 0.39 -3.95 2.26
C ASP A 43 1.52 -4.52 3.13
N ALA A 44 2.50 -5.18 2.49
CA ALA A 44 3.64 -5.74 3.19
C ALA A 44 4.62 -4.67 3.68
N ALA A 45 4.82 -3.61 2.88
CA ALA A 45 5.64 -2.47 3.24
C ALA A 45 5.00 -1.66 4.38
N ASP A 46 3.70 -1.39 4.30
CA ASP A 46 2.93 -0.68 5.32
C ASP A 46 2.90 -1.43 6.64
N LEU A 47 2.71 -2.76 6.61
CA LEU A 47 2.77 -3.59 7.81
C LEU A 47 4.15 -3.54 8.46
N LYS A 48 5.22 -3.51 7.67
CA LYS A 48 6.58 -3.34 8.19
C LYS A 48 6.75 -1.96 8.83
N ALA A 49 6.36 -0.90 8.14
CA ALA A 49 6.44 0.47 8.65
C ALA A 49 5.67 0.64 9.97
N TYR A 50 4.48 0.04 10.06
CA TYR A 50 3.68 0.02 11.29
C TYR A 50 4.41 -0.69 12.44
N ARG A 51 5.02 -1.86 12.19
CA ARG A 51 5.77 -2.60 13.21
C ARG A 51 7.02 -1.86 13.67
N ASP A 52 7.72 -1.22 12.76
CA ASP A 52 8.90 -0.43 13.07
C ASP A 52 8.50 0.78 13.94
N ALA A 53 7.43 1.50 13.55
CA ALA A 53 6.89 2.60 14.35
C ALA A 53 6.45 2.15 15.74
N LEU A 54 5.82 0.99 15.87
CA LEU A 54 5.41 0.43 17.16
C LEU A 54 6.61 0.02 18.04
N ALA A 55 7.73 -0.39 17.43
CA ALA A 55 8.94 -0.74 18.16
C ALA A 55 9.70 0.51 18.66
N GLU A 56 9.58 1.63 17.93
CA GLU A 56 10.17 2.92 18.28
C GLU A 56 9.29 3.77 19.21
N ASP A 57 8.00 3.44 19.32
CA ASP A 57 7.04 4.14 20.20
C ASP A 57 7.47 4.02 21.67
N ASP A 58 7.69 5.18 22.30
CA ASP A 58 8.05 5.28 23.72
C ASP A 58 6.82 5.24 24.65
N GLY A 59 5.62 5.13 24.07
CA GLY A 59 4.35 5.07 24.77
C GLY A 59 3.85 6.43 25.28
N THR A 60 4.55 7.53 24.94
CA THR A 60 4.13 8.88 25.31
C THR A 60 2.85 9.25 24.56
N THR A 61 1.81 9.64 25.30
CA THR A 61 0.54 10.10 24.72
C THR A 61 0.26 11.53 25.17
N HIS A 62 -0.13 12.38 24.23
CA HIS A 62 -0.51 13.77 24.49
C HIS A 62 -2.01 13.98 24.31
N SER A 63 -2.58 14.92 25.07
CA SER A 63 -3.95 15.39 24.80
C SER A 63 -3.99 16.20 23.49
N ILE A 64 -5.17 16.31 22.86
CA ILE A 64 -5.32 17.10 21.62
C ILE A 64 -4.87 18.56 21.84
N ASP A 65 -5.21 19.16 22.98
CA ASP A 65 -4.79 20.54 23.31
C ASP A 65 -3.26 20.68 23.40
N GLU A 66 -2.59 19.65 23.91
CA GLU A 66 -1.13 19.62 24.01
C GLU A 66 -0.47 19.40 22.66
N ALA A 67 -0.98 18.45 21.86
CA ALA A 67 -0.51 18.22 20.51
C ALA A 67 -0.68 19.45 19.62
N MET A 68 -1.82 20.17 19.72
CA MET A 68 -2.05 21.42 19.00
C MET A 68 -1.07 22.51 19.43
N ARG A 69 -0.78 22.63 20.73
CA ARG A 69 0.22 23.59 21.24
C ARG A 69 1.62 23.27 20.67
N MET A 70 2.01 22.01 20.66
CA MET A 70 3.30 21.56 20.12
C MET A 70 3.42 21.83 18.60
N ALA A 71 2.36 21.54 17.84
CA ALA A 71 2.33 21.76 16.39
C ALA A 71 2.33 23.24 15.99
N MET A 72 1.80 24.13 16.85
CA MET A 72 1.72 25.57 16.61
C MET A 72 2.93 26.36 17.14
N MET A 73 3.87 25.72 17.84
CA MET A 73 5.12 26.37 18.24
C MET A 73 6.06 26.45 17.04
N PRO A 74 6.46 27.66 16.56
CA PRO A 74 7.49 27.77 15.55
C PRO A 74 8.78 27.20 16.13
N GLY A 75 9.40 26.25 15.43
CA GLY A 75 10.67 25.66 15.85
C GLY A 75 11.67 26.76 16.17
N ILE A 76 12.13 26.81 17.42
CA ILE A 76 13.25 27.66 17.82
C ILE A 76 14.50 26.92 17.32
N GLY A 77 14.84 27.17 16.06
CA GLY A 77 16.13 26.82 15.45
C GLY A 77 17.05 28.02 15.44
#